data_AF-A0A7Y8AHE4-F1
#
_entry.id   AF-A0A7Y8AHE4-F1
#
_cell.length_a   1.000
_cell.length_b   1.000
_cell.length_c   1.000
_cell.angle_alpha   90.00
_cell.angle_beta   90.00
_cell.angle_gamma   90.00
#
_symmetry.space_group_name_H-M   'P 1'
#
loop_
_entity.id
_entity.type
_entity.pdbx_description
1 polymer ?
#
loop_
_entity_poly.entity_id
_entity_poly.type
_entity_poly.pdbx_seq_one_letter_code
_entity_poly.pdbx_strand_id
1 'polypeptide(L)' 'MFDVLGNRTYRHLFLAQIIALIGTGLTTVALGLLAFDLAGAQAGVVLGT' A
#
# COMPACT_ATOMS: atom_id res chain seq x y z
N MET A 1 -24.97 5.67 -10.29
CA MET A 1 -23.51 5.49 -10.07
C MET A 1 -23.20 4.39 -9.06
N PHE A 2 -23.92 4.27 -7.93
CA PHE A 2 -23.70 3.20 -6.94
C PHE A 2 -24.27 1.82 -7.31
N ASP A 3 -25.02 1.67 -8.41
CA ASP A 3 -25.56 0.38 -8.87
C ASP A 3 -24.51 -0.71 -9.03
N VAL A 4 -23.28 -0.34 -9.39
CA VAL A 4 -22.17 -1.29 -9.58
C VAL A 4 -21.80 -1.99 -8.26
N LEU A 5 -22.00 -1.31 -7.12
CA LEU A 5 -21.79 -1.90 -5.78
C LEU A 5 -22.96 -2.80 -5.32
N GLY A 6 -24.09 -2.80 -6.04
CA GLY A 6 -25.19 -3.73 -5.82
C GLY A 6 -24.83 -5.17 -6.19
N ASN A 7 -23.86 -5.36 -7.09
CA ASN A 7 -23.33 -6.68 -7.41
C ASN A 7 -22.42 -7.16 -6.28
N ARG A 8 -22.86 -8.23 -5.58
CA ARG A 8 -22.16 -8.81 -4.44
C ARG A 8 -20.72 -9.21 -4.80
N THR A 9 -20.48 -9.81 -5.96
CA THR A 9 -19.13 -10.22 -6.39
C THR A 9 -18.24 -9.01 -6.60
N TYR A 10 -18.74 -7.99 -7.32
CA TYR A 10 -18.00 -6.75 -7.54
C TYR A 10 -17.63 -6.06 -6.22
N ARG A 11 -18.58 -5.97 -5.28
CA ARG A 11 -18.35 -5.35 -3.97
C ARG A 11 -17.26 -6.04 -3.17
N HIS A 12 -17.22 -7.37 -3.16
CA HIS A 12 -16.16 -8.11 -2.46
C HIS A 12 -14.80 -7.91 -3.12
N LEU A 13 -14.72 -7.98 -4.45
CA LEU A 13 -13.47 -7.76 -5.17
C LEU A 13 -12.95 -6.31 -5.00
N PHE A 14 -13.84 -5.33 -5.02
CA PHE A 14 -13.48 -3.93 -4.80
C PHE A 14 -12.96 -3.68 -3.38
N LEU A 15 -13.62 -4.24 -2.36
CA LEU A 15 -13.13 -4.14 -0.99
C LEU A 15 -11.80 -4.87 -0.79
N ALA A 16 -11.63 -6.05 -1.39
CA ALA A 16 -10.37 -6.77 -1.39
C ALA A 16 -9.25 -5.94 -2.01
N GLN A 17 -9.54 -5.24 -3.12
CA GLN A 17 -8.60 -4.32 -3.77
C GLN A 17 -8.22 -3.15 -2.85
N ILE A 18 -9.17 -2.55 -2.14
CA ILE A 18 -8.88 -1.46 -1.19
C ILE A 18 -7.96 -1.95 -0.08
N ILE A 19 -8.26 -3.12 0.51
CA ILE A 19 -7.43 -3.71 1.57
C ILE A 19 -6.02 -4.01 1.05
N ALA A 20 -5.92 -4.58 -0.15
CA ALA A 20 -4.63 -4.86 -0.78
C ALA A 20 -3.81 -3.59 -1.00
N LEU A 21 -4.44 -2.52 -1.50
CA LEU A 21 -3.78 -1.23 -1.72
C LEU A 21 -3.27 -0.62 -0.41
N ILE A 22 -4.06 -0.68 0.66
CA ILE A 22 -3.64 -0.23 1.99
C ILE A 22 -2.45 -1.05 2.46
N GLY A 23 -2.50 -2.38 2.33
CA GLY A 23 -1.40 -3.27 2.69
C GLY A 23 -0.11 -2.91 1.97
N THR A 24 -0.16 -2.73 0.64
CA THR A 24 1.00 -2.30 -0.16
C THR A 24 1.53 -0.93 0.27
N GLY A 25 0.64 0.03 0.54
CA GLY A 25 1.03 1.35 1.06
C GLY A 25 1.79 1.23 2.39
N LEU A 26 1.25 0.46 3.34
CA LEU A 26 1.88 0.21 4.63
C LEU A 26 3.23 -0.52 4.49
N THR A 27 3.35 -1.49 3.58
CA THR A 27 4.64 -2.14 3.28
C THR A 27 5.66 -1.12 2.82
N THR A 28 5.26 -0.19 1.95
CA THR A 28 6.15 0.84 1.41
C THR A 28 6.64 1.77 2.53
N VAL A 29 5.75 2.16 3.45
CA VAL A 29 6.11 2.97 4.63
C VAL A 29 7.05 2.18 5.55
N ALA A 30 6.75 0.91 5.83
CA ALA A 30 7.57 0.06 6.68
C ALA A 30 8.99 -0.13 6.10
N LEU A 31 9.09 -0.35 4.79
CA LEU A 31 10.38 -0.42 4.08
C LEU A 31 11.11 0.93 4.13
N GLY A 32 10.38 2.05 4.01
CA GLY A 32 10.89 3.40 4.22
C GLY A 32 11.54 3.60 5.60
N LEU A 33 10.81 3.22 6.64
CA LEU A 33 11.26 3.32 8.02
C LEU A 33 12.41 2.34 8.31
N LEU A 34 12.38 1.14 7.76
CA LEU A 34 13.47 0.17 7.87
C LEU A 34 14.74 0.69 7.19
N ALA A 35 14.63 1.24 5.98
CA ALA A 35 15.78 1.85 5.30
C ALA A 35 16.33 3.03 6.12
N PHE A 36 15.46 3.82 6.75
CA PHE A 36 15.84 4.88 7.69
C PHE A 36 16.61 4.35 8.90
N ASP A 37 16.16 3.24 9.49
CA ASP A 37 16.86 2.60 10.59
C ASP A 37 18.23 2.02 10.17
N LEU A 38 18.31 1.45 8.97
CA LEU A 38 19.54 0.83 8.45
C LEU A 38 20.59 1.83 7.95
N ALA A 39 20.19 2.95 7.34
CA ALA A 39 21.09 3.89 6.66
C ALA A 39 21.01 5.33 7.19
N GLY A 40 20.20 5.60 8.21
CA GLY A 40 20.05 6.93 8.79
C GLY A 40 19.74 8.01 7.76
N ALA A 41 20.54 9.07 7.73
CA ALA A 41 20.39 10.19 6.78
C ALA A 41 20.62 9.81 5.31
N GLN A 42 21.21 8.64 5.01
CA GLN A 42 21.41 8.14 3.64
C GLN A 42 20.25 7.26 3.16
N ALA A 43 19.22 7.01 3.98
CA ALA A 43 18.11 6.12 3.66
C ALA A 43 17.32 6.50 2.40
N GLY A 44 17.22 7.79 2.10
CA GLY A 44 16.58 8.27 0.86
C GLY A 44 17.35 7.86 -0.41
N VAL A 45 18.66 7.61 -0.31
CA VAL A 45 19.49 7.15 -1.43
C VAL A 45 19.27 5.67 -1.71
N VAL A 46 19.09 4.84 -0.67
CA VAL A 46 18.97 3.37 -0.82
C VAL A 46 17.61 2.93 -1.37
N LEU A 47 16.56 3.75 -1.21
CA LEU A 47 15.24 3.51 -1.80
C LEU A 47 15.01 4.28 -3.12
N GLY A 48 15.87 5.25 -3.44
CA GLY A 48 15.77 6.12 -4.62
C GLY A 48 16.67 5.72 -5.80
N THR A 49 17.59 4.76 -5.61
CA THR A 49 18.37 4.11 -6.68
C THR A 49 17.72 2.81 -7.13
#